data_AF-A0A2T3N961-F1
#
_entry.id   AF-A0A2T3N961-F1
#
_cell.length_a   1.000
_cell.length_b   1.000
_cell.length_c   1.000
_cell.angle_alpha   90.00
_cell.angle_beta   90.00
_cell.angle_gamma   90.00
#
_symmetry.space_group_name_H-M   'P 1'
#
loop_
_entity.id
_entity.type
_entity.pdbx_description
1 polymer ?
#
loop_
_entity_poly.entity_id
_entity_poly.type
_entity_poly.pdbx_seq_one_letter_code
_entity_poly.pdbx_strand_id
1 'polypeptide(L)'
;MLKKLVQTAALIPTRHNITKVNIMDQANSLRHIFQNRQHIERVKQYQAQIRTAIMEGDYPVVSTLLEQLEVAQLQLEQAFAAPQVSK
;
A
#
# COMPACT_ATOMS: atom_id res chain seq x y z
N MET A 1 -15.03 -12.05 55.36
CA MET A 1 -15.66 -12.18 54.03
C MET A 1 -15.31 -10.98 53.13
N LEU A 2 -14.03 -10.63 52.96
CA LEU A 2 -13.61 -9.46 52.15
C LEU A 2 -12.32 -9.77 51.35
N LYS A 3 -12.32 -10.88 50.59
CA LYS A 3 -11.24 -11.21 49.64
C LYS A 3 -11.76 -11.68 48.27
N LYS A 4 -13.00 -11.35 47.91
CA LYS A 4 -13.60 -11.71 46.62
C LYS A 4 -13.99 -10.52 45.73
N LEU A 5 -13.58 -9.31 46.08
CA LEU A 5 -14.03 -8.08 45.38
C LEU A 5 -12.91 -7.26 44.72
N VAL A 6 -11.71 -7.83 44.53
CA VAL A 6 -10.57 -7.13 43.89
C VAL A 6 -10.14 -7.77 42.56
N GLN A 7 -10.72 -8.91 42.17
CA GLN A 7 -10.19 -9.71 41.05
C GLN A 7 -10.94 -9.57 39.72
N THR A 8 -11.95 -8.69 39.62
CA THR A 8 -12.74 -8.51 38.39
C THR A 8 -12.52 -7.18 37.66
N ALA A 9 -11.55 -6.37 38.05
CA ALA A 9 -11.27 -5.08 37.38
C ALA A 9 -10.15 -5.13 36.32
N ALA A 10 -9.53 -6.30 36.06
CA ALA A 10 -8.32 -6.40 35.24
C ALA A 10 -8.52 -6.76 33.75
N LEU A 11 -9.74 -6.66 33.20
CA LEU A 11 -10.03 -7.11 31.83
C LEU A 11 -10.84 -6.13 30.98
N ILE A 12 -10.81 -4.84 31.30
CA ILE A 12 -11.33 -3.81 30.39
C ILE A 12 -10.15 -3.26 29.59
N PRO A 13 -10.04 -3.53 28.28
CA PRO A 13 -9.05 -2.84 27.45
C PRO A 13 -9.31 -1.33 27.57
N THR A 14 -8.34 -0.64 28.16
CA THR A 14 -8.37 0.80 28.40
C THR A 14 -8.70 1.50 27.08
N ARG A 15 -9.69 2.39 27.09
CA ARG A 15 -10.20 3.13 25.93
C ARG A 15 -9.08 3.76 25.06
N HIS A 16 -7.97 4.16 25.69
CA HIS A 16 -6.75 4.66 25.04
C HIS A 16 -6.06 3.64 24.11
N ASN A 17 -6.05 2.36 24.48
CA ASN A 17 -5.43 1.29 23.70
C ASN A 17 -6.23 1.00 22.42
N ILE A 18 -7.57 1.05 22.52
CA ILE A 18 -8.48 0.88 21.37
C ILE A 18 -8.33 2.03 20.36
N THR A 19 -8.26 3.29 20.84
CA THR A 19 -8.11 4.44 19.95
C THR A 19 -6.74 4.47 19.26
N LYS A 20 -5.67 4.09 19.97
CA LYS A 20 -4.30 4.07 19.41
C LYS A 20 -4.12 3.00 18.33
N VAL A 21 -4.68 1.80 18.54
CA VAL A 21 -4.67 0.72 17.53
C VAL A 21 -5.43 1.15 16.27
N ASN A 22 -6.63 1.74 16.44
CA ASN A 22 -7.44 2.21 15.31
C ASN A 22 -6.75 3.32 14.49
N ILE A 23 -6.02 4.25 15.13
CA ILE A 23 -5.26 5.29 14.43
C ILE A 23 -4.06 4.70 13.69
N MET A 24 -3.36 3.72 14.29
CA MET A 24 -2.22 3.06 13.65
C MET A 24 -2.67 2.30 12.39
N ASP A 25 -3.80 1.59 12.45
CA ASP A 25 -4.36 0.86 11.32
C ASP A 25 -4.78 1.79 10.18
N GLN A 26 -5.36 2.95 10.51
CA GLN A 26 -5.70 3.99 9.52
C GLN A 26 -4.46 4.64 8.90
N ALA A 27 -3.42 4.90 9.69
CA ALA A 27 -2.17 5.45 9.16
C ALA A 27 -1.48 4.46 8.21
N ASN A 28 -1.52 3.16 8.55
CA ASN A 28 -1.00 2.11 7.69
C ASN A 28 -1.80 2.00 6.39
N SER A 29 -3.13 1.98 6.45
CA SER A 29 -3.96 1.92 5.25
C SER A 29 -3.76 3.13 4.33
N LEU A 30 -3.65 4.35 4.88
CA LEU A 30 -3.32 5.55 4.11
C LEU A 30 -1.94 5.43 3.45
N ARG A 31 -0.92 4.98 4.19
CA ARG A 31 0.42 4.74 3.63
C ARG A 31 0.37 3.77 2.47
N HIS A 32 -0.36 2.66 2.59
CA HIS A 32 -0.54 1.69 1.50
C HIS A 32 -1.25 2.32 0.30
N ILE A 33 -2.31 3.11 0.50
CA ILE A 33 -3.00 3.81 -0.59
C ILE A 33 -2.04 4.76 -1.33
N PHE A 34 -1.21 5.51 -0.60
CA PHE A 34 -0.22 6.41 -1.22
C PHE A 34 0.86 5.65 -1.99
N GLN A 35 1.37 4.54 -1.43
CA GLN A 35 2.32 3.67 -2.13
C GLN A 35 1.72 3.11 -3.41
N ASN A 36 0.49 2.59 -3.36
CA ASN A 36 -0.20 2.06 -4.53
C ASN A 36 -0.41 3.15 -5.59
N ARG A 37 -0.78 4.38 -5.18
CA ARG A 37 -0.86 5.51 -6.11
C ARG A 37 0.47 5.79 -6.80
N GLN A 38 1.60 5.74 -6.08
CA GLN A 38 2.91 5.94 -6.68
C GLN A 38 3.22 4.89 -7.75
N HIS A 39 2.89 3.62 -7.49
CA HIS A 39 3.06 2.55 -8.48
C HIS A 39 2.17 2.76 -9.72
N ILE A 40 0.90 3.15 -9.52
CA ILE A 40 -0.03 3.47 -10.63
C ILE A 40 0.52 4.60 -11.49
N GLU A 41 0.99 5.69 -10.88
CA GLU A 41 1.52 6.83 -11.63
C GLU A 41 2.78 6.47 -12.42
N ARG A 42 3.64 5.61 -11.87
CA ARG A 42 4.82 5.11 -12.60
C ARG A 42 4.44 4.31 -13.85
N VAL A 43 3.44 3.42 -13.75
CA VAL A 43 2.91 2.68 -14.91
C VAL A 43 2.38 3.63 -15.97
N LYS A 44 1.58 4.64 -15.59
CA LYS A 44 1.05 5.65 -16.51
C LYS A 44 2.16 6.45 -17.19
N GLN A 45 3.22 6.81 -16.46
CA GLN A 45 4.35 7.55 -17.01
C GLN A 45 5.05 6.76 -18.12
N TYR A 46 5.34 5.47 -17.90
CA TYR A 46 5.94 4.64 -18.94
C TYR A 46 5.00 4.45 -20.14
N GLN A 47 3.70 4.25 -19.92
CA GLN A 47 2.72 4.19 -21.02
C GLN A 47 2.71 5.48 -21.86
N ALA A 48 2.80 6.65 -21.20
CA ALA A 48 2.87 7.94 -21.90
C ALA A 48 4.16 8.08 -22.70
N GLN A 49 5.31 7.73 -22.11
CA GLN A 49 6.61 7.78 -22.80
C GLN A 49 6.65 6.84 -24.01
N ILE A 50 6.12 5.62 -23.88
CA ILE A 50 6.01 4.66 -24.99
C ILE A 50 5.16 5.25 -26.11
N ARG A 51 4.00 5.83 -25.78
CA ARG A 51 3.14 6.46 -26.78
C ARG A 51 3.88 7.57 -27.53
N THR A 52 4.59 8.45 -26.81
CA THR A 52 5.39 9.51 -27.42
C THR A 52 6.49 8.96 -28.32
N ALA A 53 7.27 7.98 -27.84
CA ALA A 53 8.34 7.37 -28.62
C ALA A 53 7.82 6.70 -29.91
N ILE A 54 6.65 6.04 -29.85
CA ILE A 54 6.00 5.48 -31.04
C ILE A 54 5.58 6.59 -32.01
N MET A 55 4.99 7.68 -31.52
CA MET A 55 4.58 8.81 -32.36
C MET A 55 5.76 9.51 -33.03
N GLU A 56 6.91 9.57 -32.36
CA GLU A 56 8.14 10.16 -32.87
C GLU A 56 8.97 9.19 -33.73
N GLY A 57 8.61 7.90 -33.75
CA GLY A 57 9.31 6.86 -34.50
C GLY A 57 10.60 6.36 -33.84
N ASP A 58 10.82 6.65 -32.55
CA ASP A 58 11.98 6.21 -31.77
C ASP A 58 11.77 4.78 -31.21
N TYR A 59 11.66 3.82 -32.12
CA TYR A 59 11.48 2.41 -31.80
C TYR A 59 12.60 1.78 -30.96
N PRO A 60 13.89 2.17 -31.08
CA PRO A 60 14.93 1.68 -30.18
C PRO A 60 14.63 1.94 -28.70
N VAL A 61 14.10 3.13 -28.37
CA VAL A 61 13.76 3.50 -26.98
C VAL A 61 12.49 2.78 -26.51
N VAL A 62 11.55 2.46 -27.40
CA VAL A 62 10.31 1.74 -27.06
C VAL A 62 10.60 0.39 -26.40
N SER A 63 11.58 -0.38 -26.87
CA SER A 63 11.91 -1.70 -26.29
C SER A 63 12.30 -1.58 -24.82
N THR A 64 13.21 -0.64 -24.50
CA THR A 64 13.64 -0.41 -23.11
C THR A 64 12.49 0.10 -22.24
N LEU A 65 11.62 0.98 -22.78
CA LEU A 65 10.47 1.47 -22.04
C LEU A 65 9.44 0.36 -21.75
N LEU A 66 9.28 -0.61 -22.65
CA LEU A 66 8.40 -1.76 -22.43
C LEU A 66 8.92 -2.67 -21.31
N GLU A 67 10.22 -2.94 -21.25
CA GLU A 67 10.84 -3.69 -20.14
C GLU A 67 10.64 -2.96 -18.80
N GLN A 68 10.81 -1.63 -18.79
CA GLN A 68 10.58 -0.82 -17.60
C GLN A 68 9.10 -0.80 -17.18
N LEU A 69 8.18 -0.80 -18.14
CA LEU A 69 6.74 -0.91 -17.90
C LEU A 69 6.40 -2.26 -17.26
N GLU A 70 6.96 -3.36 -17.75
CA GLU A 70 6.76 -4.71 -17.17
C GLU A 70 7.21 -4.75 -15.71
N VAL A 71 8.41 -4.26 -15.41
CA VAL A 71 8.90 -4.17 -14.01
C VAL A 71 7.97 -3.32 -13.14
N ALA A 72 7.48 -2.18 -13.66
CA ALA A 72 6.56 -1.33 -12.93
C ALA A 72 5.20 -2.00 -12.68
N GLN A 73 4.71 -2.81 -13.64
CA GLN A 73 3.48 -3.60 -13.49
C GLN A 73 3.64 -4.68 -12.43
N LEU A 74 4.75 -5.43 -12.44
CA LEU A 74 5.03 -6.43 -11.40
C LEU A 74 5.09 -5.81 -10.00
N GLN A 75 5.69 -4.63 -9.86
CA GLN A 75 5.71 -3.89 -8.59
C GLN A 75 4.29 -3.49 -8.14
N LEU A 76 3.44 -3.06 -9.08
CA LEU A 76 2.06 -2.70 -8.80
C LEU A 76 1.26 -3.92 -8.33
N GLU A 77 1.40 -5.05 -9.00
CA GLU A 77 0.75 -6.32 -8.64
C GLU A 77 1.17 -6.77 -7.24
N GLN A 78 2.47 -6.73 -6.94
CA GLN A 78 2.99 -7.05 -5.60
C GLN A 78 2.41 -6.12 -4.53
N ALA A 79 2.28 -4.82 -4.83
CA ALA A 79 1.70 -3.85 -3.90
C ALA A 79 0.22 -4.12 -3.59
N PHE A 80 -0.54 -4.68 -4.54
CA PHE A 80 -1.92 -5.12 -4.31
C PHE A 80 -2.03 -6.53 -3.72
N ALA A 81 -1.06 -7.40 -3.95
CA ALA A 81 -1.02 -8.76 -3.42
C ALA A 81 -0.51 -8.83 -1.97
N ALA A 82 0.18 -7.78 -1.48
CA ALA A 82 0.66 -7.72 -0.10
C ALA A 82 -0.53 -7.83 0.89
N PRO A 83 -0.47 -8.74 1.88
CA PRO A 83 -1.57 -8.96 2.80
C PRO A 83 -1.93 -7.68 3.55
N GLN A 84 -3.16 -7.21 3.34
CA GLN A 84 -3.73 -6.14 4.12
C GLN A 84 -3.99 -6.68 5.52
N VAL A 85 -3.11 -6.33 6.46
CA VAL A 85 -3.20 -6.49 7.92
C VAL A 85 -4.25 -7.53 8.36
N SER A 86 -3.77 -8.73 8.71
CA SER A 86 -4.59 -9.80 9.28
C SER A 86 -5.48 -9.28 10.42
N LYS A 87 -6.77 -9.60 10.34
CA LYS A 87 -7.75 -9.44 11.41
C LYS A 87 -7.44 -10.33 12.61
#